data_AF-H8H256-F1
#
_entry.id   AF-H8H256-F1
#
_cell.length_a   1.000
_cell.length_b   1.000
_cell.length_c   1.000
_cell.angle_alpha   90.00
_cell.angle_beta   90.00
_cell.angle_gamma   90.00
#
_symmetry.space_group_name_H-M   'P 1'
#
loop_
_entity.id
_entity.type
_entity.pdbx_description
1 polymer ?
#
loop_
_entity_poly.entity_id
_entity_poly.type
_entity_poly.pdbx_seq_one_letter_code
_entity_poly.pdbx_strand_id
1 'polypeptide(L)'
;MASPLLLASLMAFAPAGAPFPWSGGYPDPGTTFAQPLQFVPFTNQPAPPPQGWSRAPLTLTAHPIWSAQPLADLQAQLTPGPTWLQDKSWRAPLALRLNTPTSAVVQLVREGKNLGNPLAINPAVQVPATFGPGQTFLRLDNTTEYRRQGQSLPPSQLAGRVLTLVRTAGEKATFSVPGLGEVERLGRAGDGFPDLAPLVADPALAALKRTYEGKEVWGYGGLGSQCDVSKDASMGVNVPLCQGVRVLQVARLGKPLFLNAQGSFGDDVGRGADAIALTPLVFLLDSTPFQSNGSFSSSAPFEEEDTSWLEQATDPGNCGVAVPIYLPDTWTVQRVFSLTPPSDQVPQDRPEDPHGLTRWQYAWLAGFPSSMFGTVSELLKTPEWKYRNIPFPATVSFDAQGRVQEVRVPRLP
;
A
#
# COMPACT_ATOMS: atom_id res chain seq x y z
N MET A 1 -20.55 31.11 -5.17
CA MET A 1 -20.16 31.07 -6.60
C MET A 1 -19.12 32.15 -6.80
N ALA A 2 -17.87 31.79 -7.08
CA ALA A 2 -16.78 32.74 -7.30
C ALA A 2 -15.78 32.16 -8.31
N SER A 3 -15.28 33.04 -9.18
CA SER A 3 -14.74 32.81 -10.53
C SER A 3 -13.37 32.11 -10.64
N PRO A 4 -13.09 31.42 -11.77
CA PRO A 4 -11.75 31.01 -12.16
C PRO A 4 -11.19 31.97 -13.22
N LEU A 5 -10.16 32.75 -12.92
CA LEU A 5 -9.30 33.42 -13.91
C LEU A 5 -8.16 34.13 -13.18
N LEU A 6 -6.90 33.77 -13.50
CA LEU A 6 -5.74 34.66 -13.67
C LEU A 6 -4.43 33.86 -13.69
N LEU A 7 -3.76 33.80 -14.84
CA LEU A 7 -2.48 34.48 -15.13
C LEU A 7 -1.72 33.84 -16.30
N ALA A 8 -1.13 34.70 -17.13
CA ALA A 8 -0.59 34.44 -18.46
C ALA A 8 0.94 34.61 -18.55
N SER A 9 1.52 33.92 -19.54
CA SER A 9 2.70 34.22 -20.37
C SER A 9 4.13 34.25 -19.77
N LEU A 10 5.01 33.39 -20.31
CA LEU A 10 6.32 33.73 -20.92
C LEU A 10 7.01 32.50 -21.55
N MET A 11 7.51 32.64 -22.78
CA MET A 11 8.31 31.66 -23.54
C MET A 11 9.81 31.91 -23.36
N ALA A 12 10.61 30.84 -23.34
CA ALA A 12 11.99 30.84 -23.89
C ALA A 12 12.46 29.40 -24.15
N PHE A 13 13.07 29.18 -25.32
CA PHE A 13 13.74 27.94 -25.72
C PHE A 13 15.18 27.91 -25.19
N ALA A 14 15.69 26.71 -24.83
CA ALA A 14 17.12 26.42 -24.75
C ALA A 14 17.41 24.94 -25.09
N PRO A 15 18.60 24.62 -25.63
CA PRO A 15 18.81 23.50 -26.55
C PRO A 15 19.41 22.23 -25.92
N ALA A 16 19.50 21.22 -26.78
CA ALA A 16 19.79 19.80 -26.54
C ALA A 16 21.12 19.49 -25.84
N GLY A 17 21.08 18.47 -24.99
CA GLY A 17 22.25 17.85 -24.35
C GLY A 17 21.94 17.00 -23.11
N ALA A 18 20.74 16.40 -23.00
CA ALA A 18 20.33 15.69 -21.78
C ALA A 18 20.26 14.15 -21.96
N PRO A 19 20.63 13.36 -20.93
CA PRO A 19 20.55 11.90 -20.92
C PRO A 19 19.10 11.39 -21.11
N PHE A 20 19.00 10.17 -21.69
CA PHE A 20 17.78 9.54 -22.19
C PHE A 20 16.59 9.51 -21.19
N PRO A 21 15.36 9.82 -21.62
CA PRO A 21 14.20 10.02 -20.73
C PRO A 21 13.49 8.70 -20.41
N TRP A 22 13.92 7.99 -19.36
CA TRP A 22 13.31 6.73 -18.87
C TRP A 22 12.09 6.93 -17.93
N SER A 23 11.65 8.16 -17.71
CA SER A 23 10.66 8.50 -16.66
C SER A 23 9.24 8.72 -17.19
N GLY A 24 8.88 8.20 -18.36
CA GLY A 24 7.52 8.34 -18.91
C GLY A 24 6.43 7.77 -17.99
N GLY A 25 6.76 6.70 -17.23
CA GLY A 25 5.84 6.04 -16.29
C GLY A 25 6.21 6.14 -14.80
N TYR A 26 7.44 6.51 -14.46
CA TYR A 26 7.88 6.72 -13.07
C TYR A 26 8.58 8.07 -12.95
N PRO A 27 7.92 9.09 -12.37
CA PRO A 27 8.50 10.42 -12.20
C PRO A 27 9.72 10.39 -11.27
N ASP A 28 10.66 11.31 -11.47
CA ASP A 28 11.70 11.62 -10.48
C ASP A 28 11.03 11.96 -9.12
N PRO A 29 11.13 11.08 -8.11
CA PRO A 29 10.40 11.21 -6.86
C PRO A 29 10.98 12.28 -5.92
N GLY A 30 12.16 12.83 -6.21
CA GLY A 30 12.95 13.49 -5.18
C GLY A 30 13.18 12.59 -3.96
N THR A 31 13.52 13.17 -2.81
CA THR A 31 13.75 12.43 -1.55
C THR A 31 12.48 11.86 -0.93
N THR A 32 11.29 12.06 -1.51
CA THR A 32 10.04 11.52 -0.99
C THR A 32 8.92 11.62 -2.03
N PHE A 33 8.49 10.45 -2.51
CA PHE A 33 7.22 10.16 -3.17
C PHE A 33 7.15 10.31 -4.71
N ALA A 34 6.70 9.23 -5.37
CA ALA A 34 6.25 9.22 -6.77
C ALA A 34 4.96 8.40 -6.94
N GLN A 35 3.81 9.00 -6.65
CA GLN A 35 2.61 8.89 -7.47
C GLN A 35 1.76 10.15 -7.32
N PRO A 36 0.99 10.51 -8.37
CA PRO A 36 0.26 11.77 -8.47
C PRO A 36 -0.70 11.98 -7.30
N LEU A 37 -0.60 13.12 -6.64
CA LEU A 37 -1.82 13.85 -6.29
C LEU A 37 -2.53 14.09 -7.62
N GLN A 38 -3.53 13.26 -7.93
CA GLN A 38 -4.31 13.39 -9.16
C GLN A 38 -5.05 14.72 -9.07
N PHE A 39 -4.55 15.73 -9.76
CA PHE A 39 -5.44 16.76 -10.28
C PHE A 39 -6.27 16.08 -11.37
N VAL A 40 -7.51 15.73 -11.03
CA VAL A 40 -8.55 15.51 -12.01
C VAL A 40 -9.12 16.90 -12.32
N PRO A 41 -8.69 17.59 -13.40
CA PRO A 41 -9.54 18.64 -13.92
C PRO A 41 -10.88 17.97 -14.27
N PHE A 42 -11.98 18.50 -13.74
CA PHE A 42 -13.36 18.06 -13.96
C PHE A 42 -13.78 18.24 -15.43
N THR A 43 -13.11 17.59 -16.37
CA THR A 43 -13.49 17.60 -17.78
C THR A 43 -13.41 16.17 -18.29
N ASN A 44 -14.57 15.55 -18.48
CA ASN A 44 -14.76 14.26 -19.17
C ASN A 44 -14.41 14.33 -20.68
N GLN A 45 -13.50 15.22 -21.07
CA GLN A 45 -13.13 15.45 -22.47
C GLN A 45 -11.63 15.29 -22.67
N PRO A 46 -11.21 14.66 -23.79
CA PRO A 46 -9.81 14.45 -24.17
C PRO A 46 -9.12 15.75 -24.66
N ALA A 47 -9.51 16.92 -24.13
CA ALA A 47 -8.85 18.18 -24.44
C ALA A 47 -7.48 18.19 -23.75
N PRO A 48 -6.40 18.71 -24.39
CA PRO A 48 -5.07 18.82 -23.77
C PRO A 48 -5.13 19.52 -22.40
N PRO A 49 -4.11 19.37 -21.52
CA PRO A 49 -4.10 20.03 -20.22
C PRO A 49 -4.52 21.50 -20.39
N PRO A 50 -5.46 22.01 -19.56
CA PRO A 50 -6.02 23.34 -19.77
C PRO A 50 -4.92 24.38 -19.94
N GLN A 51 -5.13 25.35 -20.84
CA GLN A 51 -4.22 26.49 -20.98
C GLN A 51 -3.98 27.10 -19.59
N GLY A 52 -2.72 27.08 -19.12
CA GLY A 52 -2.35 27.49 -17.76
C GLY A 52 -1.79 26.39 -16.86
N TRP A 53 -1.68 25.14 -17.32
CA TRP A 53 -0.93 24.11 -16.58
C TRP A 53 0.53 24.55 -16.41
N SER A 54 0.97 24.66 -15.16
CA SER A 54 2.29 25.15 -14.78
C SER A 54 3.08 24.05 -14.08
N ARG A 55 4.36 23.93 -14.45
CA ARG A 55 5.36 23.15 -13.69
C ARG A 55 5.98 23.94 -12.54
N ALA A 56 5.51 25.17 -12.29
CA ALA A 56 5.98 25.97 -11.19
C ALA A 56 5.72 25.23 -9.87
N PRO A 57 6.72 25.11 -8.99
CA PRO A 57 6.52 24.50 -7.70
C PRO A 57 5.50 25.27 -6.86
N LEU A 58 4.58 24.54 -6.24
CA LEU A 58 3.58 25.05 -5.32
C LEU A 58 4.06 24.88 -3.88
N THR A 59 4.24 26.00 -3.18
CA THR A 59 4.57 26.00 -1.75
C THR A 59 3.33 25.77 -0.91
N LEU A 60 3.45 24.88 0.08
CA LEU A 60 2.40 24.43 0.98
C LEU A 60 2.92 24.36 2.42
N THR A 61 2.00 24.22 3.36
CA THR A 61 2.31 23.80 4.73
C THR A 61 2.00 22.31 4.88
N ALA A 62 2.90 21.56 5.51
CA ALA A 62 2.68 20.19 5.93
C ALA A 62 2.54 20.16 7.45
N HIS A 63 1.33 19.87 7.94
CA HIS A 63 1.04 19.76 9.36
C HIS A 63 1.27 18.32 9.82
N PRO A 64 2.18 18.06 10.78
CA PRO A 64 2.37 16.72 11.32
C PRO A 64 1.12 16.24 12.05
N ILE A 65 0.55 15.11 11.61
CA ILE A 65 -0.50 14.37 12.32
C ILE A 65 0.14 13.38 13.31
N TRP A 66 1.27 12.80 12.91
CA TRP A 66 2.10 11.94 13.75
C TRP A 66 3.56 12.08 13.33
N SER A 67 4.48 11.90 14.28
CA SER A 67 5.91 11.87 13.99
C SER A 67 6.64 11.06 15.03
N ALA A 68 7.73 10.37 14.63
CA ALA A 68 8.53 9.58 15.56
C ALA A 68 9.30 10.46 16.58
N GLN A 69 9.50 11.73 16.25
CA GLN A 69 10.01 12.77 17.14
C GLN A 69 9.16 14.03 16.96
N PRO A 70 8.92 14.85 18.00
CA PRO A 70 8.11 16.05 17.88
C PRO A 70 8.54 16.94 16.71
N LEU A 71 7.59 17.27 15.83
CA LEU A 71 7.79 18.14 14.68
C LEU A 71 6.82 19.33 14.75
N ALA A 72 7.32 20.52 14.39
CA ALA A 72 6.48 21.67 14.06
C ALA A 72 5.95 21.56 12.62
N ASP A 73 5.07 22.48 12.24
CA ASP A 73 4.65 22.61 10.84
C ASP A 73 5.86 22.79 9.92
N LEU A 74 5.83 22.08 8.80
CA LEU A 74 6.92 22.03 7.84
C LEU A 74 6.51 22.73 6.54
N GLN A 75 7.48 23.34 5.86
CA GLN A 75 7.26 23.85 4.51
C GLN A 75 7.38 22.70 3.50
N ALA A 76 6.32 22.49 2.72
CA ALA A 76 6.26 21.53 1.64
C ALA A 76 6.31 22.25 0.28
N GLN A 77 6.87 21.59 -0.73
CA GLN A 77 6.84 22.06 -2.10
C GLN A 77 6.39 20.94 -3.03
N LEU A 78 5.27 21.13 -3.73
CA LEU A 78 4.78 20.21 -4.76
C LEU A 78 5.20 20.69 -6.15
N THR A 79 5.87 19.86 -6.92
CA THR A 79 6.29 20.18 -8.29
C THR A 79 5.59 19.25 -9.29
N PRO A 80 4.74 19.79 -10.19
CA PRO A 80 4.13 18.98 -11.25
C PRO A 80 5.15 18.50 -12.29
N GLY A 81 5.16 17.21 -12.56
CA GLY A 81 5.90 16.56 -13.64
C GLY A 81 5.11 16.49 -14.94
N PRO A 82 5.64 15.86 -16.01
CA PRO A 82 4.99 15.85 -17.32
C PRO A 82 3.61 15.19 -17.30
N THR A 83 2.64 15.80 -17.99
CA THR A 83 1.28 15.26 -18.09
C THR A 83 1.20 14.11 -19.08
N TRP A 84 0.35 13.13 -18.80
CA TRP A 84 -0.02 12.06 -19.73
C TRP A 84 -1.53 11.87 -19.78
N LEU A 85 -2.03 11.29 -20.87
CA LEU A 85 -3.45 10.92 -20.99
C LEU A 85 -3.61 9.48 -20.46
N GLN A 86 -4.47 9.31 -19.47
CA GLN A 86 -4.92 7.99 -18.99
C GLN A 86 -6.43 7.90 -19.22
N ASP A 87 -6.82 6.93 -20.04
CA ASP A 87 -8.17 6.73 -20.54
C ASP A 87 -8.71 8.00 -21.22
N LYS A 88 -9.52 8.79 -20.51
CA LYS A 88 -10.16 10.04 -20.97
C LYS A 88 -9.76 11.25 -20.13
N SER A 89 -8.74 11.11 -19.28
CA SER A 89 -8.36 12.12 -18.30
C SER A 89 -6.86 12.38 -18.33
N TRP A 90 -6.47 13.66 -18.36
CA TRP A 90 -5.08 14.05 -18.22
C TRP A 90 -4.64 13.95 -16.77
N ARG A 91 -3.43 13.43 -16.56
CA ARG A 91 -2.82 13.25 -15.25
C ARG A 91 -1.44 13.86 -15.27
N ALA A 92 -1.02 14.41 -14.14
CA ALA A 92 0.35 14.88 -13.91
C ALA A 92 0.87 14.25 -12.62
N PRO A 93 2.10 13.73 -12.59
CA PRO A 93 2.71 13.29 -11.35
C PRO A 93 3.12 14.51 -10.54
N LEU A 94 3.01 14.45 -9.22
CA LEU A 94 3.54 15.52 -8.35
C LEU A 94 4.72 14.97 -7.56
N ALA A 95 5.83 15.69 -7.57
CA ALA A 95 6.96 15.46 -6.68
C ALA A 95 6.80 16.30 -5.42
N LEU A 96 6.85 15.68 -4.24
CA LEU A 96 6.78 16.37 -2.95
C LEU A 96 8.19 16.53 -2.37
N ARG A 97 8.63 17.77 -2.21
CA ARG A 97 9.80 18.11 -1.42
C ARG A 97 9.34 18.52 -0.03
N LEU A 98 9.75 17.73 0.96
CA LEU A 98 9.55 18.04 2.36
C LEU A 98 10.84 17.73 3.12
N ASN A 99 11.43 18.74 3.74
CA ASN A 99 12.61 18.55 4.57
C ASN A 99 12.15 18.17 5.98
N THR A 100 12.06 16.87 6.26
CA THR A 100 11.86 16.34 7.60
C THR A 100 13.08 15.52 8.03
N PRO A 101 13.59 15.68 9.26
CA PRO A 101 14.69 14.85 9.76
C PRO A 101 14.23 13.47 10.23
N THR A 102 12.92 13.24 10.36
CA THR A 102 12.34 12.01 10.92
C THR A 102 11.14 11.53 10.10
N SER A 103 10.80 10.25 10.24
CA SER A 103 9.54 9.72 9.70
C SER A 103 8.34 10.39 10.34
N ALA A 104 7.34 10.73 9.52
CA ALA A 104 6.15 11.44 9.93
C ALA A 104 4.94 11.10 9.04
N VAL A 105 3.74 11.27 9.57
CA VAL A 105 2.50 11.36 8.80
C VAL A 105 2.07 12.82 8.81
N VAL A 106 1.92 13.42 7.63
CA VAL A 106 1.60 14.84 7.48
C VAL A 106 0.32 15.06 6.68
N GLN A 107 -0.44 16.08 7.03
CA GLN A 107 -1.51 16.63 6.21
C GLN A 107 -0.97 17.83 5.44
N LEU A 108 -1.05 17.77 4.10
CA LEU A 108 -0.77 18.95 3.28
C LEU A 108 -1.93 19.93 3.38
N VAL A 109 -1.62 21.22 3.58
CA VAL A 109 -2.59 22.31 3.72
C VAL A 109 -2.20 23.49 2.84
N ARG A 110 -3.20 24.10 2.22
CA ARG A 110 -3.10 25.35 1.49
C ARG A 110 -4.22 26.28 1.92
N GLU A 111 -3.88 27.52 2.28
CA GLU A 111 -4.89 28.55 2.61
C GLU A 111 -5.91 28.05 3.66
N GLY A 112 -5.43 27.29 4.66
CA GLY A 112 -6.25 26.71 5.72
C GLY A 112 -7.11 25.50 5.32
N LYS A 113 -6.95 24.96 4.11
CA LYS A 113 -7.69 23.78 3.63
C LYS A 113 -6.77 22.57 3.42
N ASN A 114 -7.23 21.41 3.86
CA ASN A 114 -6.57 20.13 3.64
C ASN A 114 -6.54 19.78 2.14
N LEU A 115 -5.38 19.39 1.64
CA LEU A 115 -5.17 18.89 0.29
C LEU A 115 -5.09 17.37 0.33
N GLY A 116 -6.23 16.73 0.07
CA GLY A 116 -6.32 15.27 -0.05
C GLY A 116 -6.00 14.53 1.24
N ASN A 117 -5.56 13.29 1.08
CA ASN A 117 -5.28 12.36 2.17
C ASN A 117 -3.93 12.67 2.86
N PRO A 118 -3.78 12.29 4.14
CA PRO A 118 -2.48 12.30 4.81
C PRO A 118 -1.41 11.51 4.06
N LEU A 119 -0.15 11.92 4.23
CA LEU A 119 1.01 11.32 3.58
C LEU A 119 1.99 10.81 4.64
N ALA A 120 2.44 9.55 4.54
CA ALA A 120 3.57 9.10 5.34
C ALA A 120 4.89 9.36 4.59
N ILE A 121 5.84 9.93 5.32
CA ILE A 121 7.09 10.44 4.79
C ILE A 121 8.20 9.79 5.59
N ASN A 122 9.14 9.18 4.88
CA ASN A 122 10.34 8.58 5.45
C ASN A 122 11.57 9.15 4.71
N PRO A 123 12.30 10.10 5.33
CA PRO A 123 13.40 10.80 4.66
C PRO A 123 14.61 9.90 4.38
N ALA A 124 14.68 8.70 4.98
CA ALA A 124 15.77 7.75 4.78
C ALA A 124 15.58 6.86 3.54
N VAL A 125 14.37 6.83 2.96
CA VAL A 125 14.05 6.01 1.79
C VAL A 125 14.29 6.82 0.52
N GLN A 126 15.23 6.38 -0.30
CA GLN A 126 15.49 6.97 -1.62
C GLN A 126 14.93 6.06 -2.71
N VAL A 127 14.09 6.61 -3.56
CA VAL A 127 13.57 5.91 -4.74
C VAL A 127 14.39 6.39 -5.95
N PRO A 128 15.12 5.49 -6.64
CA PRO A 128 15.86 5.87 -7.83
C PRO A 128 14.93 6.45 -8.90
N ALA A 129 15.39 7.52 -9.57
CA ALA A 129 14.67 8.12 -10.70
C ALA A 129 14.72 7.24 -11.98
N THR A 130 15.64 6.26 -12.03
CA THR A 130 15.78 5.33 -13.14
C THR A 130 16.03 3.92 -12.64
N PHE A 131 15.54 2.93 -13.39
CA PHE A 131 15.68 1.51 -13.07
C PHE A 131 16.39 0.81 -14.22
N GLY A 132 17.51 0.16 -13.93
CA GLY A 132 18.31 -0.59 -14.90
C GLY A 132 18.27 -2.11 -14.66
N PRO A 133 19.02 -2.88 -15.46
CA PRO A 133 19.25 -4.30 -15.20
C PRO A 133 19.67 -4.55 -13.75
N GLY A 134 19.14 -5.62 -13.15
CA GLY A 134 19.32 -5.95 -11.74
C GLY A 134 18.27 -5.34 -10.80
N GLN A 135 17.47 -4.37 -11.25
CA GLN A 135 16.38 -3.83 -10.43
C GLN A 135 15.32 -4.90 -10.16
N THR A 136 14.93 -5.04 -8.90
CA THR A 136 13.88 -5.96 -8.44
C THR A 136 12.53 -5.26 -8.31
N PHE A 137 11.46 -5.98 -8.59
CA PHE A 137 10.09 -5.49 -8.55
C PHE A 137 9.15 -6.51 -7.89
N LEU A 138 8.13 -6.02 -7.21
CA LEU A 138 6.95 -6.80 -6.83
C LEU A 138 5.81 -6.48 -7.82
N ARG A 139 5.11 -7.51 -8.28
CA ARG A 139 3.90 -7.34 -9.09
C ARG A 139 2.73 -6.93 -8.20
N LEU A 140 2.02 -5.87 -8.58
CA LEU A 140 0.85 -5.35 -7.86
C LEU A 140 -0.47 -5.56 -8.61
N ASP A 141 -0.42 -5.82 -9.91
CA ASP A 141 -1.60 -5.92 -10.77
C ASP A 141 -1.50 -7.16 -11.68
N ASN A 142 -2.64 -7.84 -11.86
CA ASN A 142 -2.78 -9.06 -12.64
C ASN A 142 -3.23 -8.86 -14.09
N THR A 143 -3.56 -7.62 -14.49
CA THR A 143 -4.04 -7.30 -15.85
C THR A 143 -2.99 -7.45 -16.93
N THR A 144 -1.71 -7.28 -16.60
CA THR A 144 -0.62 -7.33 -17.58
C THR A 144 -0.22 -8.76 -17.91
N GLU A 145 -0.10 -9.08 -19.21
CA GLU A 145 0.31 -10.41 -19.67
C GLU A 145 1.82 -10.62 -19.58
N TYR A 146 2.22 -11.75 -19.02
CA TYR A 146 3.60 -12.24 -18.98
C TYR A 146 3.70 -13.58 -19.69
N ARG A 147 4.85 -13.86 -20.31
CA ARG A 147 5.11 -15.09 -21.06
C ARG A 147 6.38 -15.78 -20.61
N ARG A 148 6.41 -17.10 -20.66
CA ARG A 148 7.63 -17.92 -20.55
C ARG A 148 7.76 -18.77 -21.81
N GLN A 149 8.89 -18.66 -22.50
CA GLN A 149 9.14 -19.44 -23.74
C GLN A 149 7.99 -19.32 -24.77
N GLY A 150 7.42 -18.12 -24.89
CA GLY A 150 6.30 -17.82 -25.80
C GLY A 150 4.91 -18.18 -25.29
N GLN A 151 4.78 -18.87 -24.15
CA GLN A 151 3.49 -19.24 -23.55
C GLN A 151 3.07 -18.25 -22.46
N SER A 152 1.80 -17.82 -22.47
CA SER A 152 1.24 -16.94 -21.44
C SER A 152 1.25 -17.61 -20.06
N LEU A 153 1.67 -16.86 -19.05
CA LEU A 153 1.68 -17.30 -17.66
C LEU A 153 0.37 -16.86 -16.97
N PRO A 154 -0.29 -17.75 -16.22
CA PRO A 154 -1.44 -17.36 -15.41
C PRO A 154 -1.00 -16.43 -14.27
N PRO A 155 -1.87 -15.51 -13.78
CA PRO A 155 -1.54 -14.59 -12.69
C PRO A 155 -0.96 -15.27 -11.44
N SER A 156 -1.55 -16.39 -11.02
CA SER A 156 -1.14 -17.17 -9.85
C SER A 156 0.31 -17.64 -9.91
N GLN A 157 0.87 -17.90 -11.10
CA GLN A 157 2.28 -18.29 -11.21
C GLN A 157 3.25 -17.16 -10.87
N LEU A 158 2.84 -15.90 -11.01
CA LEU A 158 3.67 -14.73 -10.70
C LEU A 158 3.27 -14.02 -9.40
N ALA A 159 2.07 -14.29 -8.88
CA ALA A 159 1.60 -13.75 -7.61
C ALA A 159 2.58 -14.08 -6.47
N GLY A 160 2.92 -13.07 -5.67
CA GLY A 160 3.86 -13.20 -4.56
C GLY A 160 5.33 -13.33 -4.95
N ARG A 161 5.69 -13.26 -6.24
CA ARG A 161 7.08 -13.39 -6.70
C ARG A 161 7.74 -12.03 -6.90
N VAL A 162 9.06 -12.00 -6.69
CA VAL A 162 9.93 -10.88 -7.04
C VAL A 162 10.49 -11.09 -8.44
N LEU A 163 10.33 -10.07 -9.28
CA LEU A 163 10.82 -10.04 -10.66
C LEU A 163 12.09 -9.20 -10.73
N THR A 164 13.17 -9.73 -11.30
CA THR A 164 14.43 -8.99 -11.47
C THR A 164 14.61 -8.62 -12.93
N LEU A 165 14.66 -7.33 -13.26
CA LEU A 165 14.84 -6.88 -14.63
C LEU A 165 16.19 -7.34 -15.18
N VAL A 166 16.19 -8.08 -16.29
CA VAL A 166 17.41 -8.56 -16.95
C VAL A 166 17.78 -7.63 -18.10
N ARG A 167 16.81 -7.34 -18.96
CA ARG A 167 17.00 -6.51 -20.16
C ARG A 167 15.68 -5.98 -20.69
N THR A 168 15.76 -4.92 -21.48
CA THR A 168 14.65 -4.37 -22.26
C THR A 168 15.01 -4.37 -23.73
N ALA A 169 14.10 -4.77 -24.61
CA ALA A 169 14.33 -4.82 -26.05
C ALA A 169 13.04 -4.44 -26.80
N GLY A 170 13.02 -3.24 -27.40
CA GLY A 170 11.86 -2.74 -28.14
C GLY A 170 10.57 -2.72 -27.30
N GLU A 171 9.59 -3.53 -27.70
CA GLU A 171 8.28 -3.65 -27.05
C GLU A 171 8.22 -4.79 -26.02
N LYS A 172 9.37 -5.15 -25.43
CA LYS A 172 9.46 -6.21 -24.43
C LYS A 172 10.42 -5.86 -23.31
N ALA A 173 10.12 -6.36 -22.12
CA ALA A 173 11.04 -6.42 -21.00
C ALA A 173 11.18 -7.87 -20.52
N THR A 174 12.41 -8.31 -20.28
CA THR A 174 12.70 -9.65 -19.77
C THR A 174 13.09 -9.55 -18.29
N PHE A 175 12.46 -10.38 -17.48
CA PHE A 175 12.71 -10.49 -16.05
C PHE A 175 13.19 -11.91 -15.70
N SER A 176 14.06 -12.03 -14.72
CA SER A 176 14.39 -13.28 -14.06
C SER A 176 13.50 -13.44 -12.83
N VAL A 177 12.86 -14.60 -12.70
CA VAL A 177 11.95 -14.92 -11.61
C VAL A 177 12.40 -16.22 -10.95
N PRO A 178 12.70 -16.21 -9.63
CA PRO A 178 13.08 -17.42 -8.91
C PRO A 178 12.05 -18.54 -9.10
N GLY A 179 12.53 -19.74 -9.48
CA GLY A 179 11.70 -20.91 -9.75
C GLY A 179 10.99 -20.94 -11.11
N LEU A 180 10.99 -19.84 -11.88
CA LEU A 180 10.38 -19.78 -13.22
C LEU A 180 11.39 -19.46 -14.33
N GLY A 181 12.57 -18.91 -14.02
CA GLY A 181 13.57 -18.53 -15.02
C GLY A 181 13.25 -17.19 -15.68
N GLU A 182 13.58 -17.05 -16.97
CA GLU A 182 13.28 -15.82 -17.72
C GLU A 182 11.79 -15.75 -18.11
N VAL A 183 11.16 -14.62 -17.82
CA VAL A 183 9.79 -14.28 -18.21
C VAL A 183 9.79 -12.97 -19.00
N GLU A 184 8.95 -12.89 -20.03
CA GLU A 184 8.80 -11.73 -20.89
C GLU A 184 7.51 -10.98 -20.53
N ARG A 185 7.61 -9.68 -20.30
CA ARG A 185 6.48 -8.75 -20.23
C ARG A 185 6.36 -8.04 -21.58
N LEU A 186 5.18 -8.08 -22.18
CA LEU A 186 4.91 -7.32 -23.41
C LEU A 186 4.62 -5.84 -23.08
N GLY A 187 5.01 -4.94 -23.99
CA GLY A 187 4.82 -3.49 -23.86
C GLY A 187 6.13 -2.72 -23.95
N ARG A 188 6.05 -1.45 -24.37
CA ARG A 188 7.22 -0.59 -24.53
C ARG A 188 7.80 -0.25 -23.17
N ALA A 189 9.09 -0.50 -22.98
CA ALA A 189 9.79 -0.15 -21.75
C ALA A 189 9.75 1.37 -21.45
N GLY A 190 9.63 2.21 -22.49
CA GLY A 190 9.49 3.66 -22.34
C GLY A 190 8.22 4.12 -21.62
N ASP A 191 7.19 3.26 -21.58
CA ASP A 191 5.93 3.52 -20.89
C ASP A 191 6.02 3.18 -19.39
N GLY A 192 7.16 2.63 -18.94
CA GLY A 192 7.34 2.10 -17.59
C GLY A 192 6.65 0.75 -17.37
N PHE A 193 6.49 0.39 -16.10
CA PHE A 193 5.93 -0.90 -15.68
C PHE A 193 4.79 -0.68 -14.67
N PRO A 194 3.66 -0.06 -15.06
CA PRO A 194 2.62 0.36 -14.11
C PRO A 194 2.10 -0.76 -13.19
N ASP A 195 2.14 -2.01 -13.64
CA ASP A 195 1.77 -3.23 -12.91
C ASP A 195 2.82 -3.68 -11.87
N LEU A 196 4.01 -3.09 -11.88
CA LEU A 196 5.13 -3.40 -11.00
C LEU A 196 5.39 -2.25 -10.00
N ALA A 197 5.88 -2.62 -8.82
CA ALA A 197 6.45 -1.73 -7.83
C ALA A 197 7.93 -2.06 -7.63
N PRO A 198 8.85 -1.11 -7.86
CA PRO A 198 10.26 -1.34 -7.62
C PRO A 198 10.49 -1.60 -6.13
N LEU A 199 11.36 -2.54 -5.80
CA LEU A 199 11.86 -2.72 -4.43
C LEU A 199 13.09 -1.84 -4.23
N VAL A 200 13.09 -1.02 -3.19
CA VAL A 200 14.14 -0.02 -2.95
C VAL A 200 14.89 -0.28 -1.65
N ALA A 201 16.08 0.31 -1.54
CA ALA A 201 16.87 0.25 -0.33
C ALA A 201 16.23 1.12 0.77
N ASP A 202 16.31 0.62 2.00
CA ASP A 202 15.87 1.33 3.20
C ASP A 202 16.79 0.90 4.35
N PRO A 203 17.48 1.84 5.04
CA PRO A 203 18.37 1.52 6.15
C PRO A 203 17.72 0.68 7.27
N ALA A 204 16.41 0.83 7.50
CA ALA A 204 15.68 0.10 8.52
C ALA A 204 15.46 -1.39 8.15
N LEU A 205 15.53 -1.74 6.86
CA LEU A 205 15.28 -3.11 6.41
C LEU A 205 16.30 -4.10 6.98
N ALA A 206 17.56 -3.72 7.18
CA ALA A 206 18.57 -4.65 7.69
C ALA A 206 18.18 -5.23 9.07
N ALA A 207 17.62 -4.39 9.95
CA ALA A 207 17.13 -4.82 11.25
C ALA A 207 15.86 -5.67 11.13
N LEU A 208 14.90 -5.24 10.31
CA LEU A 208 13.67 -6.00 10.08
C LEU A 208 13.94 -7.38 9.48
N LYS A 209 14.79 -7.46 8.45
CA LYS A 209 15.17 -8.72 7.81
C LYS A 209 15.78 -9.70 8.79
N ARG A 210 16.75 -9.25 9.61
CA ARG A 210 17.35 -10.08 10.67
C ARG A 210 16.33 -10.59 11.67
N THR A 211 15.32 -9.77 11.98
CA THR A 211 14.32 -10.06 12.99
C THR A 211 13.23 -11.00 12.48
N TYR A 212 12.80 -10.83 11.23
CA TYR A 212 11.59 -11.45 10.69
C TYR A 212 11.85 -12.47 9.57
N GLU A 213 12.78 -12.24 8.64
CA GLU A 213 12.97 -13.17 7.50
C GLU A 213 13.34 -14.58 7.98
N GLY A 214 12.64 -15.57 7.44
CA GLY A 214 12.77 -16.97 7.81
C GLY A 214 12.12 -17.35 9.13
N LYS A 215 11.56 -16.41 9.90
CA LYS A 215 10.84 -16.67 11.16
C LYS A 215 9.35 -16.83 10.93
N GLU A 216 8.70 -17.51 11.86
CA GLU A 216 7.24 -17.54 11.96
C GLU A 216 6.74 -16.30 12.69
N VAL A 217 5.63 -15.75 12.19
CA VAL A 217 4.91 -14.64 12.81
C VAL A 217 3.43 -14.98 12.95
N TRP A 218 2.79 -14.37 13.93
CA TRP A 218 1.34 -14.41 14.14
C TRP A 218 0.77 -13.02 13.97
N GLY A 219 -0.48 -12.94 13.49
CA GLY A 219 -1.19 -11.68 13.29
C GLY A 219 -2.15 -11.34 14.42
N TYR A 220 -2.07 -10.12 14.94
CA TYR A 220 -3.15 -9.59 15.79
C TYR A 220 -4.43 -9.40 14.95
N GLY A 221 -5.54 -9.98 15.36
CA GLY A 221 -6.80 -10.00 14.60
C GLY A 221 -6.86 -11.07 13.51
N GLY A 222 -5.85 -11.95 13.44
CA GLY A 222 -5.63 -12.84 12.30
C GLY A 222 -4.86 -12.15 11.17
N LEU A 223 -4.14 -12.94 10.37
CA LEU A 223 -3.48 -12.42 9.16
C LEU A 223 -4.42 -12.61 7.98
N GLY A 224 -5.04 -11.52 7.54
CA GLY A 224 -5.86 -11.47 6.34
C GLY A 224 -5.11 -10.91 5.14
N SER A 225 -5.44 -11.41 3.96
CA SER A 225 -4.99 -10.86 2.68
C SER A 225 -6.01 -11.12 1.58
N GLN A 226 -5.79 -10.52 0.42
CA GLN A 226 -6.46 -10.86 -0.82
C GLN A 226 -5.60 -11.83 -1.63
N CYS A 227 -6.27 -12.79 -2.26
CA CYS A 227 -5.73 -13.82 -3.13
C CYS A 227 -6.43 -13.72 -4.49
N ASP A 228 -5.68 -13.38 -5.52
CA ASP A 228 -6.22 -13.21 -6.87
C ASP A 228 -6.21 -14.56 -7.61
N VAL A 229 -7.37 -15.23 -7.60
CA VAL A 229 -7.54 -16.54 -8.22
C VAL A 229 -7.55 -16.45 -9.75
N SER A 230 -7.96 -15.30 -10.31
CA SER A 230 -7.90 -15.03 -11.75
C SER A 230 -7.71 -13.53 -12.02
N LYS A 231 -7.68 -13.15 -13.30
CA LYS A 231 -7.64 -11.72 -13.69
C LYS A 231 -8.92 -10.96 -13.30
N ASP A 232 -10.04 -11.66 -13.14
CA ASP A 232 -11.37 -11.07 -12.91
C ASP A 232 -11.92 -11.43 -11.51
N ALA A 233 -11.23 -12.28 -10.76
CA ALA A 233 -11.69 -12.79 -9.47
C ALA A 233 -10.58 -12.75 -8.41
N SER A 234 -10.95 -12.27 -7.24
CA SER A 234 -10.08 -12.14 -6.07
C SER A 234 -10.86 -12.47 -4.80
N MET A 235 -10.15 -12.91 -3.77
CA MET A 235 -10.77 -13.45 -2.56
C MET A 235 -10.03 -13.08 -1.29
N GLY A 236 -10.77 -12.77 -0.23
CA GLY A 236 -10.21 -12.68 1.10
C GLY A 236 -9.80 -14.06 1.63
N VAL A 237 -8.54 -14.17 2.04
CA VAL A 237 -7.97 -15.34 2.72
C VAL A 237 -7.45 -14.91 4.09
N ASN A 238 -7.61 -15.76 5.09
CA ASN A 238 -7.20 -15.47 6.47
C ASN A 238 -6.48 -16.67 7.06
N VAL A 239 -5.41 -16.42 7.81
CA VAL A 239 -4.74 -17.45 8.61
C VAL A 239 -5.35 -17.48 10.01
N PRO A 240 -5.66 -18.68 10.55
CA PRO A 240 -6.11 -18.82 11.93
C PRO A 240 -5.18 -18.16 12.94
N LEU A 241 -5.76 -17.58 13.99
CA LEU A 241 -5.03 -16.82 15.00
C LEU A 241 -3.85 -17.57 15.64
N CYS A 242 -4.03 -18.89 15.85
CA CYS A 242 -3.05 -19.75 16.50
C CYS A 242 -1.98 -20.28 15.55
N GLN A 243 -2.13 -20.08 14.24
CA GLN A 243 -1.22 -20.62 13.23
C GLN A 243 -0.16 -19.59 12.84
N GLY A 244 1.11 -19.95 13.02
CA GLY A 244 2.24 -19.14 12.60
C GLY A 244 2.39 -19.17 11.08
N VAL A 245 2.87 -18.06 10.52
CA VAL A 245 3.17 -17.92 9.10
C VAL A 245 4.61 -17.52 8.92
N ARG A 246 5.33 -18.24 8.06
CA ARG A 246 6.73 -17.94 7.80
C ARG A 246 6.87 -16.67 6.95
N VAL A 247 7.72 -15.74 7.37
CA VAL A 247 8.11 -14.58 6.55
C VAL A 247 9.19 -15.03 5.58
N LEU A 248 8.92 -14.93 4.28
CA LEU A 248 9.88 -15.29 3.23
C LEU A 248 10.81 -14.13 2.92
N GLN A 249 10.28 -12.91 2.87
CA GLN A 249 11.05 -11.72 2.51
C GLN A 249 10.43 -10.47 3.13
N VAL A 250 11.28 -9.51 3.50
CA VAL A 250 10.88 -8.15 3.89
C VAL A 250 11.51 -7.16 2.93
N ALA A 251 10.70 -6.27 2.36
CA ALA A 251 11.17 -5.25 1.42
C ALA A 251 10.44 -3.91 1.60
N ARG A 252 10.92 -2.89 0.91
CA ARG A 252 10.28 -1.56 0.80
C ARG A 252 9.90 -1.33 -0.64
N LEU A 253 8.65 -0.95 -0.91
CA LEU A 253 8.24 -0.53 -2.24
C LEU A 253 8.69 0.91 -2.50
N GLY A 254 9.20 1.18 -3.70
CA GLY A 254 9.45 2.53 -4.19
C GLY A 254 8.23 3.15 -4.87
N LYS A 255 7.21 2.36 -5.20
CA LYS A 255 5.90 2.85 -5.64
C LYS A 255 5.02 3.05 -4.42
N PRO A 256 4.43 4.23 -4.22
CA PRO A 256 3.54 4.45 -3.11
C PRO A 256 2.16 3.84 -3.36
N LEU A 257 1.52 3.44 -2.27
CA LEU A 257 0.17 2.88 -2.21
C LEU A 257 -0.68 3.69 -1.24
N PHE A 258 -2.01 3.56 -1.36
CA PHE A 258 -2.97 4.09 -0.40
C PHE A 258 -3.39 2.97 0.54
N LEU A 259 -2.92 3.05 1.78
CA LEU A 259 -3.21 2.05 2.81
C LEU A 259 -3.80 2.72 4.04
N ASN A 260 -4.63 2.00 4.79
CA ASN A 260 -5.02 2.45 6.13
C ASN A 260 -3.83 2.35 7.13
N ALA A 261 -4.02 2.78 8.38
CA ALA A 261 -2.94 2.76 9.38
C ALA A 261 -2.49 1.34 9.81
N GLN A 262 -3.24 0.29 9.47
CA GLN A 262 -2.83 -1.12 9.62
C GLN A 262 -2.17 -1.70 8.38
N GLY A 263 -2.29 -1.05 7.22
CA GLY A 263 -1.71 -1.51 5.96
C GLY A 263 -2.65 -2.24 5.00
N SER A 264 -3.95 -2.36 5.28
CA SER A 264 -4.91 -2.88 4.29
C SER A 264 -5.17 -1.83 3.20
N PHE A 265 -5.36 -2.29 1.96
CA PHE A 265 -5.83 -1.43 0.87
C PHE A 265 -7.18 -0.81 1.24
N GLY A 266 -7.32 0.49 1.05
CA GLY A 266 -8.64 1.10 1.04
C GLY A 266 -9.32 0.71 -0.27
N ASP A 267 -10.38 -0.09 -0.20
CA ASP A 267 -11.22 -0.38 -1.35
C ASP A 267 -12.06 0.86 -1.74
N ASP A 268 -12.54 0.91 -2.99
CA ASP A 268 -13.37 2.03 -3.48
C ASP A 268 -14.71 2.18 -2.73
N VAL A 269 -15.15 1.15 -2.00
CA VAL A 269 -16.34 1.17 -1.14
C VAL A 269 -16.01 1.69 0.27
N GLY A 270 -14.72 1.73 0.64
CA GLY A 270 -14.21 2.09 1.95
C GLY A 270 -12.99 2.98 1.86
N ARG A 271 -13.07 4.09 1.11
CA ARG A 271 -12.19 5.26 1.32
C ARG A 271 -12.43 5.83 2.71
N GLY A 272 -12.02 5.10 3.74
CA GLY A 272 -12.01 5.57 5.12
C GLY A 272 -11.17 6.85 5.16
N ALA A 273 -11.59 7.79 6.01
CA ALA A 273 -10.95 9.10 6.17
C ALA A 273 -9.47 9.07 6.61
N ASP A 274 -8.86 7.89 6.70
CA ASP A 274 -7.53 7.63 7.25
C ASP A 274 -6.63 6.83 6.27
N ALA A 275 -6.99 6.74 4.98
CA ALA A 275 -6.07 6.23 3.98
C ALA A 275 -4.86 7.16 3.87
N ILE A 276 -3.66 6.60 3.95
CA ILE A 276 -2.40 7.32 3.93
C ILE A 276 -1.67 6.92 2.65
N ALA A 277 -1.20 7.91 1.90
CA ALA A 277 -0.33 7.66 0.77
C ALA A 277 1.11 7.49 1.28
N LEU A 278 1.75 6.36 0.97
CA LEU A 278 3.07 6.02 1.51
C LEU A 278 3.82 5.00 0.65
N THR A 279 5.14 4.90 0.79
CA THR A 279 5.96 3.80 0.24
C THR A 279 6.04 2.65 1.25
N PRO A 280 5.22 1.59 1.11
CA PRO A 280 5.02 0.64 2.19
C PRO A 280 6.20 -0.31 2.36
N LEU A 281 6.36 -0.79 3.59
CA LEU A 281 7.01 -2.07 3.82
C LEU A 281 6.11 -3.17 3.26
N VAL A 282 6.71 -4.19 2.67
CA VAL A 282 6.01 -5.40 2.27
C VAL A 282 6.67 -6.61 2.93
N PHE A 283 5.86 -7.42 3.58
CA PHE A 283 6.22 -8.72 4.12
C PHE A 283 5.62 -9.77 3.19
N LEU A 284 6.47 -10.49 2.47
CA LEU A 284 6.04 -11.64 1.67
C LEU A 284 5.98 -12.84 2.60
N LEU A 285 4.77 -13.31 2.87
CA LEU A 285 4.50 -14.42 3.77
C LEU A 285 4.31 -15.72 2.98
N ASP A 286 4.68 -16.85 3.55
CA ASP A 286 4.38 -18.16 2.98
C ASP A 286 2.86 -18.30 2.77
N SER A 287 2.46 -18.66 1.56
CA SER A 287 1.06 -18.78 1.17
C SER A 287 0.39 -20.03 1.72
N THR A 288 1.14 -21.07 2.11
CA THR A 288 0.55 -22.37 2.50
C THR A 288 -0.48 -22.25 3.64
N PRO A 289 -0.22 -21.51 4.74
CA PRO A 289 -1.21 -21.32 5.81
C PRO A 289 -2.51 -20.60 5.38
N PHE A 290 -2.49 -19.84 4.29
CA PHE A 290 -3.68 -19.13 3.78
C PHE A 290 -4.61 -20.02 2.94
N GLN A 291 -4.13 -21.20 2.54
CA GLN A 291 -4.87 -22.13 1.67
C GLN A 291 -5.76 -23.10 2.46
N SER A 292 -5.58 -23.20 3.80
CA SER A 292 -5.98 -24.40 4.54
C SER A 292 -7.22 -24.30 5.43
N ASN A 293 -7.97 -23.19 5.49
CA ASN A 293 -9.31 -23.05 6.17
C ASN A 293 -9.72 -21.57 6.37
N GLY A 294 -9.36 -20.66 5.46
CA GLY A 294 -9.60 -19.22 5.67
C GLY A 294 -11.08 -18.86 5.66
N SER A 295 -11.53 -18.00 6.57
CA SER A 295 -12.84 -17.34 6.45
C SER A 295 -12.84 -16.46 5.20
N PHE A 296 -13.81 -16.67 4.32
CA PHE A 296 -13.89 -16.04 3.00
C PHE A 296 -14.73 -14.77 3.03
N SER A 297 -14.28 -13.73 2.33
CA SER A 297 -15.10 -12.58 1.97
C SER A 297 -14.79 -12.23 0.51
N SER A 298 -15.82 -12.11 -0.31
CA SER A 298 -15.72 -11.79 -1.74
C SER A 298 -16.40 -10.46 -2.02
N SER A 299 -15.77 -9.64 -2.86
CA SER A 299 -16.23 -8.29 -3.23
C SER A 299 -16.68 -8.20 -4.68
N ALA A 300 -16.76 -9.31 -5.42
CA ALA A 300 -17.19 -9.30 -6.81
C ALA A 300 -18.73 -9.33 -6.92
N PRO A 301 -19.32 -8.61 -7.90
CA PRO A 301 -20.74 -8.73 -8.21
C PRO A 301 -20.99 -10.09 -8.88
N PHE A 302 -21.86 -10.92 -8.31
CA PHE A 302 -22.15 -12.25 -8.87
C PHE A 302 -23.63 -12.42 -9.20
N GLU A 303 -23.86 -12.95 -10.40
CA GLU A 303 -25.04 -13.76 -10.70
C GLU A 303 -24.87 -15.13 -10.02
N GLU A 304 -25.94 -15.68 -9.47
CA GLU A 304 -26.01 -16.80 -8.52
C GLU A 304 -25.45 -18.17 -8.99
N GLU A 305 -24.87 -18.31 -10.19
CA GLU A 305 -24.72 -19.63 -10.84
C GLU A 305 -23.30 -20.20 -10.98
N ASP A 306 -22.22 -19.47 -10.66
CA ASP A 306 -20.86 -20.04 -10.77
C ASP A 306 -20.15 -20.06 -9.42
N THR A 307 -20.13 -21.20 -8.75
CA THR A 307 -19.39 -21.45 -7.49
C THR A 307 -18.03 -22.12 -7.74
N SER A 308 -17.65 -22.39 -9.00
CA SER A 308 -16.40 -23.09 -9.34
C SER A 308 -15.14 -22.31 -8.95
N TRP A 309 -15.25 -20.97 -8.81
CA TRP A 309 -14.16 -20.13 -8.32
C TRP A 309 -13.87 -20.33 -6.83
N LEU A 310 -14.86 -20.72 -6.00
CA LEU A 310 -14.65 -21.05 -4.58
C LEU A 310 -13.83 -22.33 -4.44
N GLU A 311 -14.14 -23.34 -5.25
CA GLU A 311 -13.37 -24.59 -5.30
C GLU A 311 -11.93 -24.32 -5.76
N GLN A 312 -11.76 -23.54 -6.83
CA GLN A 312 -10.44 -23.10 -7.29
C GLN A 312 -9.70 -22.31 -6.21
N ALA A 313 -10.36 -21.49 -5.40
CA ALA A 313 -9.66 -20.74 -4.35
C ALA A 313 -9.06 -21.60 -3.24
N THR A 314 -9.71 -22.73 -2.96
CA THR A 314 -9.24 -23.71 -1.98
C THR A 314 -8.16 -24.64 -2.54
N ASP A 315 -7.96 -24.64 -3.86
CA ASP A 315 -6.91 -25.43 -4.48
C ASP A 315 -5.50 -24.89 -4.11
N PRO A 316 -4.59 -25.77 -3.64
CA PRO A 316 -3.24 -25.38 -3.30
C PRO A 316 -2.51 -24.69 -4.47
N GLY A 317 -1.92 -23.52 -4.19
CA GLY A 317 -1.11 -22.76 -5.15
C GLY A 317 -1.81 -21.59 -5.85
N ASN A 318 -3.12 -21.40 -5.66
CA ASN A 318 -3.84 -20.31 -6.34
C ASN A 318 -3.58 -18.91 -5.79
N CYS A 319 -3.12 -18.81 -4.54
CA CYS A 319 -2.62 -17.55 -3.98
C CYS A 319 -1.15 -17.23 -4.33
N GLY A 320 -0.57 -18.00 -5.26
CA GLY A 320 0.82 -17.88 -5.64
C GLY A 320 1.78 -18.50 -4.63
N VAL A 321 3.03 -18.03 -4.63
CA VAL A 321 4.10 -18.55 -3.74
C VAL A 321 4.18 -17.79 -2.42
N ALA A 322 3.73 -16.53 -2.43
CA ALA A 322 3.74 -15.70 -1.24
C ALA A 322 2.55 -14.75 -1.22
N VAL A 323 2.10 -14.43 -0.02
CA VAL A 323 1.03 -13.47 0.23
C VAL A 323 1.65 -12.15 0.71
N PRO A 324 1.47 -11.03 0.00
CA PRO A 324 2.05 -9.76 0.41
C PRO A 324 1.19 -9.08 1.49
N ILE A 325 1.79 -8.81 2.65
CA ILE A 325 1.24 -7.92 3.65
C ILE A 325 1.94 -6.56 3.56
N TYR A 326 1.17 -5.53 3.22
CA TYR A 326 1.68 -4.17 3.11
C TYR A 326 1.52 -3.46 4.44
N LEU A 327 2.54 -2.73 4.87
CA LEU A 327 2.57 -2.02 6.14
C LEU A 327 3.06 -0.58 5.93
N PRO A 328 2.44 0.42 6.59
CA PRO A 328 2.85 1.82 6.49
C PRO A 328 4.34 2.07 6.71
N ASP A 329 4.88 1.65 7.85
CA ASP A 329 6.30 1.79 8.16
C ASP A 329 6.67 0.87 9.34
N THR A 330 7.93 0.92 9.77
CA THR A 330 8.52 0.14 10.86
C THR A 330 7.69 0.17 12.15
N TRP A 331 7.04 1.29 12.47
CA TRP A 331 6.25 1.45 13.69
C TRP A 331 4.95 0.62 13.70
N THR A 332 4.42 0.22 12.54
CA THR A 332 3.22 -0.63 12.46
C THR A 332 3.54 -2.11 12.58
N VAL A 333 4.80 -2.51 12.33
CA VAL A 333 5.20 -3.93 12.27
C VAL A 333 4.81 -4.66 13.55
N GLN A 334 5.12 -4.10 14.72
CA GLN A 334 4.80 -4.73 16.03
C GLN A 334 3.30 -4.72 16.37
N ARG A 335 2.48 -3.93 15.66
CA ARG A 335 1.02 -3.91 15.83
C ARG A 335 0.32 -4.94 14.96
N VAL A 336 1.00 -5.42 13.92
CA VAL A 336 0.46 -6.42 13.01
C VAL A 336 1.04 -7.77 13.34
N PHE A 337 2.35 -7.86 13.52
CA PHE A 337 3.05 -9.11 13.76
C PHE A 337 3.54 -9.27 15.20
N SER A 338 3.30 -10.47 15.72
CA SER A 338 3.94 -11.02 16.90
C SER A 338 4.93 -12.11 16.49
N LEU A 339 6.12 -12.14 17.11
CA LEU A 339 7.08 -13.25 16.98
C LEU A 339 6.79 -14.39 17.96
N THR A 340 5.80 -14.22 18.82
CA THR A 340 5.34 -15.24 19.78
C THR A 340 3.89 -15.57 19.50
N PRO A 341 3.48 -16.84 19.64
CA PRO A 341 2.09 -17.23 19.49
C PRO A 341 1.19 -16.54 20.54
N PRO A 342 -0.13 -16.47 20.31
CA PRO A 342 -1.06 -16.07 21.36
C PRO A 342 -0.88 -16.97 22.59
N SER A 343 -0.90 -16.38 23.78
CA SER A 343 -0.88 -17.14 25.04
C SER A 343 -2.21 -17.86 25.26
N ASP A 344 -2.23 -18.92 26.06
CA ASP A 344 -3.44 -19.67 26.44
C ASP A 344 -4.55 -18.82 27.10
N GLN A 345 -4.23 -17.60 27.56
CA GLN A 345 -5.20 -16.65 28.10
C GLN A 345 -6.04 -15.95 27.02
N VAL A 346 -5.61 -16.00 25.76
CA VAL A 346 -6.36 -15.44 24.64
C VAL A 346 -7.37 -16.49 24.19
N PRO A 347 -8.68 -16.17 24.16
CA PRO A 347 -9.67 -17.08 23.60
C PRO A 347 -9.29 -17.47 22.17
N GLN A 348 -9.50 -18.74 21.80
CA GLN A 348 -9.24 -19.18 20.42
C GLN A 348 -10.21 -18.54 19.43
N ASP A 349 -11.46 -18.37 19.86
CA ASP A 349 -12.52 -17.72 19.10
C ASP A 349 -12.94 -16.42 19.79
N ARG A 350 -13.42 -15.46 18.99
CA ARG A 350 -13.98 -14.22 19.51
C ARG A 350 -15.26 -14.53 20.30
N PRO A 351 -15.35 -14.20 21.60
CA PRO A 351 -16.58 -14.39 22.35
C PRO A 351 -17.68 -13.46 21.82
N GLU A 352 -18.93 -13.92 21.91
CA GLU A 352 -20.10 -13.10 21.54
C GLU A 352 -20.13 -11.79 22.33
N ASP A 353 -19.81 -11.87 23.63
CA ASP A 353 -19.63 -10.73 24.51
C ASP A 353 -18.13 -10.51 24.80
N PRO A 354 -17.51 -9.44 24.27
CA PRO A 354 -16.12 -9.10 24.53
C PRO A 354 -15.90 -8.37 25.86
N HIS A 355 -16.95 -8.06 26.64
CA HIS A 355 -16.81 -7.35 27.92
C HIS A 355 -15.87 -8.10 28.89
N GLY A 356 -15.02 -7.34 29.59
CA GLY A 356 -14.07 -7.88 30.56
C GLY A 356 -12.76 -8.41 29.96
N LEU A 357 -12.66 -8.57 28.64
CA LEU A 357 -11.39 -8.87 27.97
C LEU A 357 -10.38 -7.74 28.21
N THR A 358 -9.12 -8.08 28.46
CA THR A 358 -8.05 -7.07 28.52
C THR A 358 -7.81 -6.46 27.13
N ARG A 359 -7.24 -5.25 27.07
CA ARG A 359 -6.76 -4.65 25.81
C ARG A 359 -5.91 -5.62 24.97
N TRP A 360 -5.07 -6.41 25.63
CA TRP A 360 -4.20 -7.38 24.95
C TRP A 360 -4.98 -8.55 24.33
N GLN A 361 -5.89 -9.17 25.09
CA GLN A 361 -6.76 -10.23 24.55
C GLN A 361 -7.62 -9.70 23.41
N TYR A 362 -8.16 -8.48 23.54
CA TYR A 362 -8.95 -7.86 22.49
C TYR A 362 -8.11 -7.58 21.22
N ALA A 363 -6.87 -7.09 21.37
CA ALA A 363 -5.97 -6.88 20.23
C ALA A 363 -5.64 -8.19 19.50
N TRP A 364 -5.45 -9.30 20.21
CA TRP A 364 -5.28 -10.59 19.56
C TRP A 364 -6.51 -11.00 18.75
N LEU A 365 -7.71 -10.81 19.27
CA LEU A 365 -8.94 -11.22 18.60
C LEU A 365 -9.36 -10.30 17.44
N ALA A 366 -9.13 -8.99 17.56
CA ALA A 366 -9.66 -7.98 16.64
C ALA A 366 -8.60 -7.08 15.98
N GLY A 367 -7.32 -7.29 16.30
CA GLY A 367 -6.24 -6.41 15.88
C GLY A 367 -6.16 -5.13 16.71
N PHE A 368 -5.03 -4.41 16.62
CA PHE A 368 -4.90 -3.05 17.15
C PHE A 368 -5.75 -2.05 16.35
N PRO A 369 -6.23 -0.92 16.90
CA PRO A 369 -7.14 0.00 16.20
C PRO A 369 -6.61 0.49 14.85
N SER A 370 -7.45 0.46 13.80
CA SER A 370 -7.07 0.81 12.43
C SER A 370 -6.99 2.30 12.11
N SER A 371 -7.47 3.15 13.01
CA SER A 371 -7.55 4.61 12.82
C SER A 371 -6.70 5.42 13.80
N MET A 372 -5.78 4.75 14.51
CA MET A 372 -4.92 5.38 15.52
C MET A 372 -3.46 5.15 15.21
N PHE A 373 -2.64 6.20 15.32
CA PHE A 373 -1.18 6.15 15.17
C PHE A 373 -0.49 5.86 16.50
N GLY A 374 0.74 5.35 16.44
CA GLY A 374 1.57 5.08 17.62
C GLY A 374 1.97 3.61 17.76
N THR A 375 2.89 3.36 18.68
CA THR A 375 3.42 2.06 19.08
C THR A 375 2.40 1.24 19.86
N VAL A 376 2.61 -0.08 19.96
CA VAL A 376 1.79 -0.97 20.81
C VAL A 376 1.66 -0.43 22.23
N SER A 377 2.76 0.03 22.83
CA SER A 377 2.78 0.55 24.20
C SER A 377 1.94 1.81 24.39
N GLU A 378 1.86 2.68 23.38
CA GLU A 378 1.03 3.89 23.42
C GLU A 378 -0.45 3.52 23.27
N LEU A 379 -0.78 2.61 22.35
CA LEU A 379 -2.16 2.18 22.12
C LEU A 379 -2.74 1.46 23.35
N LEU A 380 -1.96 0.61 24.01
CA LEU A 380 -2.38 -0.10 25.22
C LEU A 380 -2.70 0.83 26.41
N LYS A 381 -2.27 2.10 26.36
CA LYS A 381 -2.61 3.11 27.38
C LYS A 381 -3.83 3.95 27.01
N THR A 382 -4.33 3.80 25.78
CA THR A 382 -5.44 4.60 25.30
C THR A 382 -6.77 4.09 25.90
N PRO A 383 -7.63 4.98 26.45
CA PRO A 383 -8.90 4.57 27.05
C PRO A 383 -9.94 4.13 26.01
N GLU A 384 -9.77 4.52 24.75
CA GLU A 384 -10.72 4.25 23.67
C GLU A 384 -9.97 3.88 22.39
N TRP A 385 -10.38 2.80 21.74
CA TRP A 385 -9.86 2.36 20.45
C TRP A 385 -10.91 2.53 19.36
N LYS A 386 -10.48 3.09 18.22
CA LYS A 386 -11.34 3.34 17.07
C LYS A 386 -10.92 2.46 15.89
N TYR A 387 -11.87 1.68 15.41
CA TYR A 387 -11.80 0.88 14.21
C TYR A 387 -12.67 1.54 13.16
N ARG A 388 -12.12 1.80 11.97
CA ARG A 388 -12.84 2.48 10.88
C ARG A 388 -12.98 1.64 9.61
N ASN A 389 -12.43 0.43 9.60
CA ASN A 389 -12.44 -0.45 8.43
C ASN A 389 -13.23 -1.73 8.65
N ILE A 390 -13.75 -2.21 7.52
CA ILE A 390 -14.87 -3.11 7.22
C ILE A 390 -14.88 -4.43 8.02
N PRO A 391 -16.08 -4.98 8.36
CA PRO A 391 -17.37 -4.54 7.83
C PRO A 391 -18.03 -3.36 8.54
N PHE A 392 -17.66 -3.02 9.78
CA PHE A 392 -18.30 -1.91 10.49
C PHE A 392 -17.30 -1.10 11.31
N PRO A 393 -17.37 0.25 11.25
CA PRO A 393 -16.63 1.06 12.21
C PRO A 393 -17.05 0.67 13.62
N ALA A 394 -16.11 0.63 14.56
CA ALA A 394 -16.41 0.28 15.94
C ALA A 394 -15.55 1.14 16.88
N THR A 395 -16.15 1.57 17.97
CA THR A 395 -15.45 2.21 19.06
C THR A 395 -15.46 1.26 20.25
N VAL A 396 -14.29 0.97 20.80
CA VAL A 396 -14.12 0.10 21.95
C VAL A 396 -13.61 0.95 23.11
N SER A 397 -14.36 1.04 24.19
CA SER A 397 -13.94 1.73 25.40
C SER A 397 -13.43 0.72 26.44
N PHE A 398 -12.49 1.17 27.26
CA PHE A 398 -11.87 0.36 28.30
C PHE A 398 -12.03 1.03 29.66
N ASP A 399 -12.25 0.22 30.68
CA ASP A 399 -12.30 0.69 32.07
C ASP A 399 -10.91 1.10 32.59
N ALA A 400 -10.86 1.56 33.85
CA ALA A 400 -9.64 1.98 34.52
C ALA A 400 -8.62 0.82 34.68
N GLN A 401 -9.08 -0.43 34.66
CA GLN A 401 -8.26 -1.64 34.72
C GLN A 401 -7.81 -2.11 33.33
N GLY A 402 -8.25 -1.42 32.26
CA GLY A 402 -7.91 -1.76 30.88
C GLY A 402 -8.66 -2.95 30.32
N ARG A 403 -9.86 -3.22 30.83
CA ARG A 403 -10.77 -4.23 30.30
C ARG A 403 -11.84 -3.59 29.44
N VAL A 404 -12.30 -4.31 28.42
CA VAL A 404 -13.36 -3.87 27.52
C VAL A 404 -14.60 -3.55 28.35
N GLN A 405 -15.01 -2.30 28.31
CA GLN A 405 -16.19 -1.78 28.98
C GLN A 405 -17.36 -1.65 28.02
N GLU A 406 -17.13 -1.39 26.74
CA GLU A 406 -18.19 -1.25 25.75
C GLU A 406 -17.63 -1.44 24.34
N VAL A 407 -18.41 -2.04 23.45
CA VAL A 407 -18.16 -2.04 22.01
C VAL A 407 -19.34 -1.39 21.30
N ARG A 408 -19.13 -0.17 20.80
CA ARG A 408 -20.12 0.58 20.03
C ARG A 408 -19.90 0.36 18.55
N VAL A 409 -20.80 -0.37 17.91
CA VAL A 409 -20.90 -0.44 16.45
C VAL A 409 -22.00 0.54 16.03
N PRO A 410 -21.70 1.62 15.27
CA PRO A 410 -22.73 2.49 14.73
C PRO A 410 -23.70 1.66 13.89
N ARG A 411 -25.00 1.82 14.13
CA ARG A 411 -26.02 1.26 13.23
C ARG A 411 -25.81 1.92 11.87
N LEU A 412 -25.48 1.15 10.84
CA LEU A 412 -25.56 1.64 9.48
C LEU A 412 -27.03 1.99 9.19
N PRO A 413 -27.32 3.14 8.56
CA PRO A 413 -28.67 3.53 8.18
C PRO A 413 -29.31 2.57 7.17
#